data_AF-A0ABD3SLI6-F1
#
_entry.id   AF-A0ABD3SLI6-F1
#
_cell.length_a   1.000
_cell.length_b   1.000
_cell.length_c   1.000
_cell.angle_alpha   90.00
_cell.angle_beta   90.00
_cell.angle_gamma   90.00
#
_symmetry.space_group_name_H-M   'P 1'
#
loop_
_entity.id
_entity.type
_entity.pdbx_description
1 polymer ?
#
loop_
_entity_poly.entity_id
_entity_poly.type
_entity_poly.pdbx_seq_one_letter_code
_entity_poly.pdbx_strand_id
1 'polypeptide(L)'
;MYKCNQFFVICINIRIRNSLLSMAKSIKIPFLTCSGILITCILAISLQIILFSPISPGLVEPLPPSFTLSGLSNGKLQEVTKLGEGLLKQPEDVAIDKLGILYTATRDGCIQRLHKNGTWDTWWQIDSDSLLGLITTEAGDLIVCDANKVIIN
;
A
#
# COMPACT_ATOMS: atom_id res chain seq x y z
N MET A 1 -8.38 5.51 4.59
CA MET A 1 -8.16 6.16 3.28
C MET A 1 -6.68 6.48 3.00
N TYR A 2 -5.73 5.72 3.57
CA TYR A 2 -4.27 5.87 3.35
C TYR A 2 -3.65 4.70 2.58
N LYS A 3 -4.43 3.63 2.35
CA LYS A 3 -4.00 2.36 1.75
C LYS A 3 -3.81 2.43 0.22
N CYS A 4 -4.40 3.44 -0.41
CA CYS A 4 -4.26 3.69 -1.85
C CYS A 4 -2.86 4.21 -2.21
N ASN A 5 -2.19 4.95 -1.30
CA ASN A 5 -0.91 5.60 -1.60
C ASN A 5 0.28 4.64 -1.63
N GLN A 6 0.34 3.65 -0.75
CA GLN A 6 1.43 2.66 -0.73
C GLN A 6 1.37 1.72 -1.95
N PHE A 7 0.17 1.24 -2.31
CA PHE A 7 -0.04 0.42 -3.51
C PHE A 7 0.26 1.19 -4.80
N PHE A 8 -0.09 2.49 -4.86
CA PHE A 8 0.22 3.33 -6.00
C PHE A 8 1.74 3.49 -6.20
N VAL A 9 2.51 3.67 -5.12
CA VAL A 9 3.98 3.79 -5.18
C VAL A 9 4.64 2.50 -5.66
N ILE A 10 4.17 1.32 -5.21
CA ILE A 10 4.70 0.02 -5.65
C ILE A 10 4.34 -0.27 -7.11
N CYS A 11 3.09 -0.03 -7.52
CA CYS A 11 2.65 -0.18 -8.91
C CYS A 11 3.34 0.80 -9.87
N ILE A 12 3.59 2.04 -9.45
CA ILE A 12 4.38 3.01 -10.21
C ILE A 12 5.81 2.48 -10.38
N ASN A 13 6.43 1.95 -9.33
CA ASN A 13 7.80 1.42 -9.40
C ASN A 13 7.92 0.26 -10.41
N ILE A 14 6.93 -0.63 -10.47
CA ILE A 14 6.89 -1.75 -11.43
C ILE A 14 6.59 -1.27 -12.86
N ARG A 15 5.65 -0.34 -13.04
CA ARG A 15 5.28 0.23 -14.35
C ARG A 15 6.42 1.05 -14.96
N ILE A 16 7.11 1.86 -14.15
CA ILE A 16 8.29 2.65 -14.58
C ILE A 16 9.43 1.71 -14.96
N ARG A 17 9.69 0.64 -14.20
CA ARG A 17 10.75 -0.34 -14.51
C ARG A 17 10.53 -1.04 -15.86
N ASN A 18 9.29 -1.45 -16.14
CA ASN A 18 8.95 -2.10 -17.41
C ASN A 18 8.97 -1.11 -18.60
N SER A 19 8.62 0.16 -18.39
CA SER A 19 8.72 1.19 -19.42
C SER A 19 10.18 1.58 -19.72
N LEU A 20 11.04 1.65 -18.69
CA LEU A 20 12.48 1.88 -18.85
C LEU A 20 13.19 0.72 -19.57
N LEU A 21 12.83 -0.53 -19.25
CA LEU A 21 13.33 -1.73 -19.94
C LEU A 21 12.88 -1.78 -21.41
N SER A 22 11.68 -1.27 -21.72
CA SER A 22 11.18 -1.17 -23.10
C SER A 22 11.86 -0.05 -23.89
N MET A 23 12.22 1.08 -23.25
CA MET A 23 12.95 2.17 -23.91
C MET A 23 14.43 1.86 -24.12
N ALA A 24 15.05 1.05 -23.25
CA ALA A 24 16.44 0.64 -23.38
C ALA A 24 16.73 -0.25 -24.62
N LYS A 25 15.71 -0.84 -25.25
CA LYS A 25 15.87 -1.74 -26.40
C LYS A 25 15.85 -1.08 -27.78
N SER A 26 15.58 0.22 -27.89
CA SER A 26 15.53 0.87 -29.21
C SER A 26 16.02 2.31 -29.16
N ILE A 27 17.30 2.49 -28.83
CA ILE A 27 17.93 3.81 -28.85
C ILE A 27 19.34 3.67 -29.45
N LYS A 28 19.44 3.94 -30.76
CA LYS A 28 20.71 4.33 -31.39
C LYS A 28 20.78 5.86 -31.27
N ILE A 29 21.31 6.38 -30.16
CA ILE A 29 21.45 7.83 -29.96
C ILE A 29 22.82 8.27 -30.48
N PRO A 30 22.91 9.08 -31.55
CA PRO A 30 24.14 9.78 -31.87
C PRO A 30 24.40 10.82 -30.77
N PHE A 31 25.67 10.99 -30.43
CA PHE A 31 26.22 11.82 -29.36
C PHE A 31 25.68 13.26 -29.39
N LEU A 32 24.51 13.50 -28.80
CA LEU A 32 23.89 14.81 -28.70
C LEU A 32 23.66 15.13 -27.22
N THR A 33 24.70 15.74 -26.66
CA THR A 33 24.77 16.57 -25.46
C THR A 33 24.05 16.03 -24.21
N CYS A 34 24.81 15.47 -23.25
CA CYS A 34 24.35 15.11 -21.90
C CYS A 34 23.47 16.16 -21.21
N SER A 35 23.65 17.44 -21.56
CA SER A 35 22.84 18.56 -21.06
C SER A 35 21.35 18.47 -21.47
N GLY A 36 21.05 18.07 -22.72
CA GLY A 36 19.66 17.98 -23.21
C GLY A 36 18.86 16.84 -22.57
N ILE A 37 19.52 15.72 -22.30
CA ILE A 37 18.92 14.56 -21.63
C ILE A 37 18.55 14.92 -20.19
N LEU A 38 19.45 15.57 -19.45
CA LEU A 38 19.19 15.99 -18.07
C LEU A 38 17.99 16.95 -17.97
N ILE A 39 17.92 17.95 -18.86
CA ILE A 39 16.81 18.91 -18.87
C ILE A 39 15.48 18.19 -19.15
N THR A 40 15.47 17.26 -20.10
CA THR A 40 14.28 16.49 -20.45
C THR A 40 13.84 15.58 -19.30
N CYS A 41 14.77 14.92 -18.61
CA CYS A 41 14.48 14.14 -17.42
C CYS A 41 13.90 14.99 -16.28
N ILE A 42 14.50 16.15 -16.00
CA ILE A 42 14.00 17.07 -14.96
C ILE A 42 12.59 17.55 -15.29
N LEU A 43 12.33 17.92 -16.54
CA LEU A 43 11.02 18.37 -16.98
C LEU A 43 9.97 17.26 -16.87
N ALA A 44 10.31 16.04 -17.29
CA ALA A 44 9.43 14.88 -17.19
C ALA A 44 9.10 14.53 -15.74
N ILE A 45 10.09 14.53 -14.84
CA ILE A 45 9.90 14.30 -13.40
C ILE A 45 9.01 15.41 -12.81
N SER A 46 9.26 16.67 -13.15
CA SER A 46 8.47 17.81 -12.66
C SER A 46 7.01 17.70 -13.08
N LEU A 47 6.75 17.35 -14.34
CA LEU A 47 5.40 17.15 -14.86
C LEU A 47 4.70 15.96 -14.16
N GLN A 48 5.43 14.87 -13.92
CA GLN A 48 4.90 13.72 -13.20
C GLN A 48 4.51 14.09 -11.76
N ILE A 49 5.33 14.87 -11.06
CA ILE A 49 5.02 15.34 -9.70
C ILE A 49 3.79 16.25 -9.72
N ILE A 50 3.70 17.21 -10.64
CA ILE A 50 2.58 18.18 -10.67
C ILE A 50 1.25 17.49 -11.02
N LEU A 51 1.25 16.55 -11.96
CA LEU A 51 0.02 15.89 -12.42
C LEU A 51 -0.43 14.74 -11.50
N PHE A 52 0.51 14.05 -10.84
CA PHE A 52 0.21 12.83 -10.08
C PHE A 52 0.47 12.91 -8.57
N SER A 53 1.07 13.99 -8.06
CA SER A 53 1.14 14.23 -6.62
C SER A 53 0.09 15.26 -6.21
N PRO A 54 -1.06 14.85 -5.63
CA PRO A 54 -2.10 15.76 -5.15
C PRO A 54 -1.70 16.49 -3.85
N ILE A 55 -0.41 16.78 -3.66
CA ILE A 55 0.12 17.39 -2.45
C ILE A 55 0.02 18.91 -2.65
N SER A 56 -1.00 19.52 -2.04
CA SER A 56 -1.02 20.97 -1.81
C SER A 56 -0.17 21.23 -0.56
N PRO A 57 1.03 21.83 -0.64
CA PRO A 57 1.77 22.27 0.54
C PRO A 57 1.03 23.46 1.14
N GLY A 58 -0.02 23.18 1.92
CA GLY A 58 -0.64 24.18 2.77
C GLY A 58 0.33 24.53 3.88
N LEU A 59 0.49 25.83 4.16
CA LEU A 59 1.17 26.30 5.36
C LEU A 59 0.45 25.68 6.57
N VAL A 60 1.12 24.78 7.30
CA VAL A 60 0.59 24.27 8.57
C VAL A 60 0.81 25.38 9.59
N GLU A 61 -0.21 26.19 9.80
CA GLU A 61 -0.21 27.16 10.90
C GLU A 61 -0.07 26.40 12.22
N PRO A 62 0.94 26.73 13.07
CA PRO A 62 1.11 26.04 14.34
C PRO A 62 -0.12 26.27 15.20
N LEU A 63 -0.80 25.16 15.51
CA LEU A 63 -1.95 25.12 16.39
C LEU A 63 -1.57 25.76 17.74
N PRO A 64 -2.31 26.77 18.26
CA PRO A 64 -2.05 27.36 19.57
C PRO A 64 -2.00 26.30 20.68
N PRO A 65 -1.22 26.51 21.77
CA PRO A 65 -0.91 25.50 22.81
C PRO A 65 -2.09 25.06 23.69
N SER A 66 -3.33 25.27 23.25
CA SER A 66 -4.56 24.94 23.99
C SER A 66 -5.55 24.20 23.10
N PHE A 67 -5.10 23.17 22.40
CA PHE A 67 -6.01 22.12 21.94
C PHE A 67 -6.30 21.20 23.10
N THR A 68 -7.20 21.63 23.98
CA THR A 68 -7.97 20.66 24.76
C THR A 68 -8.75 19.82 23.77
N LEU A 69 -8.30 18.58 23.56
CA LEU A 69 -8.92 17.57 22.69
C LEU A 69 -10.28 17.07 23.24
N SER A 70 -11.02 17.94 23.93
CA SER A 70 -12.25 17.61 24.65
C SER A 70 -13.52 17.79 23.81
N GLY A 71 -13.41 18.34 22.59
CA GLY A 71 -14.55 18.71 21.74
C GLY A 71 -14.55 18.13 20.32
N LEU A 72 -13.47 17.49 19.85
CA LEU A 72 -13.46 16.77 18.58
C LEU A 72 -14.07 15.38 18.80
N SER A 73 -15.41 15.34 18.85
CA SER A 73 -16.15 14.09 18.87
C SER A 73 -15.94 13.37 17.54
N ASN A 74 -15.19 12.27 17.57
CA ASN A 74 -15.05 11.35 16.44
C ASN A 74 -16.34 10.51 16.25
N GLY A 75 -17.51 11.15 16.20
CA GLY A 75 -18.82 10.48 16.17
C GLY A 75 -18.90 9.41 15.09
N LYS A 76 -18.30 9.66 13.91
CA LYS A 76 -18.24 8.70 12.81
C LYS A 76 -17.43 7.42 13.10
N LEU A 77 -16.43 7.49 13.97
CA LEU A 77 -15.68 6.30 14.43
C LEU A 77 -16.42 5.53 15.53
N GLN A 78 -17.41 6.14 16.18
CA GLN A 78 -18.27 5.42 17.13
C GLN A 78 -19.33 4.58 16.40
N GLU A 79 -19.63 4.90 15.15
CA GLU A 79 -20.55 4.14 14.30
C GLU A 79 -19.91 2.87 13.68
N VAL A 80 -18.58 2.72 13.75
CA VAL A 80 -17.91 1.55 13.16
C VAL A 80 -17.88 0.36 14.11
N THR A 81 -18.07 -0.84 13.57
CA THR A 81 -17.94 -2.09 14.32
C THR A 81 -16.50 -2.60 14.26
N LYS A 82 -15.95 -3.00 15.40
CA LYS A 82 -14.63 -3.62 15.48
C LYS A 82 -14.76 -5.12 15.20
N LEU A 83 -14.13 -5.60 14.13
CA LEU A 83 -14.33 -6.97 13.63
C LEU A 83 -13.39 -8.02 14.26
N GLY A 84 -12.32 -7.62 14.94
CA GLY A 84 -11.30 -8.54 15.45
C GLY A 84 -10.67 -8.12 16.77
N GLU A 85 -11.32 -7.24 17.53
CA GLU A 85 -10.81 -6.80 18.84
C GLU A 85 -10.74 -7.99 19.80
N GLY A 86 -9.55 -8.24 20.36
CA GLY A 86 -9.29 -9.35 21.27
C GLY A 86 -9.18 -10.74 20.62
N LEU A 87 -9.43 -10.86 19.30
CA LEU A 87 -9.41 -12.14 18.58
C LEU A 87 -8.15 -12.33 17.73
N LEU A 88 -7.52 -11.24 17.31
CA LEU A 88 -6.36 -11.25 16.41
C LEU A 88 -5.10 -10.77 17.11
N LYS A 89 -3.99 -11.46 16.89
CA LYS A 89 -2.69 -11.08 17.45
C LYS A 89 -1.93 -10.18 16.47
N GLN A 90 -1.92 -8.89 16.74
CA GLN A 90 -1.16 -7.90 15.95
C GLN A 90 -1.40 -8.04 14.43
N PRO A 91 -2.63 -7.84 13.94
CA PRO A 91 -2.92 -7.88 12.51
C PRO A 91 -2.28 -6.70 11.77
N GLU A 92 -1.66 -6.95 10.62
CA GLU A 92 -0.92 -5.93 9.84
C GLU A 92 -1.71 -5.41 8.63
N ASP A 93 -2.34 -6.30 7.86
CA ASP A 93 -3.06 -5.97 6.62
C ASP A 93 -4.39 -6.73 6.48
N VAL A 94 -5.28 -6.26 5.59
CA VAL A 94 -6.58 -6.88 5.28
C VAL A 94 -6.89 -6.84 3.77
N ALA A 95 -7.45 -7.93 3.24
CA ALA A 95 -8.02 -8.02 1.89
C ALA A 95 -9.35 -8.77 1.92
N ILE A 96 -10.18 -8.56 0.91
CA ILE A 96 -11.51 -9.17 0.80
C ILE A 96 -11.61 -9.82 -0.56
N ASP A 97 -11.97 -11.11 -0.59
CA ASP A 97 -12.17 -11.83 -1.85
C ASP A 97 -13.54 -11.54 -2.49
N LYS A 98 -13.77 -12.10 -3.68
CA LYS A 98 -15.04 -11.97 -4.41
C LYS A 98 -16.24 -12.59 -3.69
N LEU A 99 -15.98 -13.49 -2.75
CA LEU A 99 -17.00 -14.13 -1.91
C LEU A 99 -17.27 -13.32 -0.65
N GLY A 100 -16.56 -12.21 -0.42
CA GLY A 100 -16.69 -11.34 0.74
C GLY A 100 -16.09 -11.94 2.02
N ILE A 101 -15.16 -12.89 1.91
CA ILE A 101 -14.35 -13.35 3.03
C ILE A 101 -13.21 -12.35 3.23
N LEU A 102 -13.02 -11.89 4.47
CA LEU A 102 -11.93 -10.99 4.82
C LEU A 102 -10.73 -11.80 5.34
N TYR A 103 -9.56 -11.53 4.81
CA TYR A 103 -8.29 -12.16 5.19
C TYR A 103 -7.45 -11.14 5.95
N THR A 104 -6.71 -11.59 6.95
CA THR A 104 -5.67 -10.80 7.61
C THR A 104 -4.48 -11.66 7.99
N ALA A 105 -3.28 -11.09 7.94
CA ALA A 105 -2.07 -11.72 8.42
C ALA A 105 -1.73 -11.18 9.80
N THR A 106 -1.39 -12.07 10.72
CA THR A 106 -0.98 -11.75 12.09
C THR A 106 0.51 -12.00 12.26
N ARG A 107 1.14 -11.29 13.21
CA ARG A 107 2.59 -11.40 13.47
C ARG A 107 3.05 -12.74 14.03
N ASP A 108 2.13 -13.61 14.43
CA ASP A 108 2.45 -15.00 14.76
C ASP A 108 2.43 -15.91 13.53
N GLY A 109 2.36 -15.35 12.31
CA GLY A 109 2.44 -16.09 11.06
C GLY A 109 1.10 -16.69 10.60
N CYS A 110 -0.01 -16.40 11.29
CA CYS A 110 -1.31 -16.92 10.87
C CYS A 110 -1.93 -16.07 9.76
N ILE A 111 -2.55 -16.74 8.78
CA ILE A 111 -3.54 -16.14 7.89
C ILE A 111 -4.93 -16.47 8.45
N GLN A 112 -5.60 -15.45 8.96
CA GLN A 112 -6.92 -15.55 9.58
C GLN A 112 -8.00 -15.16 8.56
N ARG A 113 -9.13 -15.86 8.57
CA ARG A 113 -10.31 -15.55 7.73
C ARG A 113 -11.48 -15.15 8.59
N LEU A 114 -12.15 -14.09 8.19
CA LEU A 114 -13.46 -13.68 8.71
C LEU A 114 -14.51 -14.00 7.66
N HIS A 115 -15.37 -14.94 8.01
CA HIS A 115 -16.52 -15.31 7.22
C HIS A 115 -17.65 -14.27 7.36
N LYS A 116 -18.54 -14.22 6.36
CA LYS A 116 -19.72 -13.34 6.35
C LYS A 116 -20.67 -13.52 7.54
N ASN A 117 -20.63 -14.70 8.17
CA ASN A 117 -21.39 -15.01 9.39
C ASN A 117 -20.74 -14.42 10.67
N GLY A 118 -19.59 -13.75 10.56
CA GLY A 118 -18.86 -13.15 11.67
C GLY A 118 -17.85 -14.08 12.36
N THR A 119 -17.69 -15.33 11.91
CA THR A 119 -16.76 -16.28 12.54
C THR A 119 -15.35 -16.14 12.00
N TRP A 120 -14.37 -16.23 12.90
CA TRP A 120 -12.95 -16.29 12.57
C TRP A 120 -12.44 -17.73 12.56
N ASP A 121 -11.55 -18.05 11.62
CA ASP A 121 -10.76 -19.27 11.62
C ASP A 121 -9.33 -19.03 11.12
N THR A 122 -8.41 -19.88 11.57
CA THR A 122 -7.03 -19.93 11.07
C THR A 122 -7.00 -20.77 9.81
N TRP A 123 -6.75 -20.13 8.68
CA TRP A 123 -6.72 -20.81 7.39
C TRP A 123 -5.37 -21.45 7.11
N TRP A 124 -4.29 -20.68 7.27
CA TRP A 124 -2.92 -21.12 7.03
C TRP A 124 -1.95 -20.58 8.07
N GLN A 125 -0.89 -21.34 8.32
CA GLN A 125 0.23 -20.96 9.17
C GLN A 125 1.47 -20.83 8.31
N ILE A 126 2.07 -19.66 8.30
CA ILE A 126 3.36 -19.37 7.67
C ILE A 126 4.41 -19.34 8.78
N ASP A 127 5.52 -20.02 8.57
CA ASP A 127 6.69 -19.91 9.45
C ASP A 127 7.42 -18.59 9.17
N SER A 128 6.86 -17.51 9.72
CA SER A 128 7.38 -16.13 9.68
C SER A 128 6.58 -15.23 10.62
N ASP A 129 7.27 -14.29 11.26
CA ASP A 129 6.69 -13.23 12.10
C ASP A 129 6.65 -11.86 11.40
N SER A 130 7.04 -11.83 10.11
CA SER A 130 7.31 -10.60 9.37
C SER A 130 6.36 -10.38 8.18
N LEU A 131 5.15 -10.93 8.27
CA LEU A 131 4.09 -10.71 7.29
C LEU A 131 3.61 -9.26 7.38
N LEU A 132 3.67 -8.50 6.29
CA LEU A 132 3.35 -7.06 6.29
C LEU A 132 2.17 -6.68 5.39
N GLY A 133 1.87 -7.48 4.38
CA GLY A 133 0.86 -7.13 3.38
C GLY A 133 0.21 -8.33 2.75
N LEU A 134 -1.02 -8.16 2.26
CA LEU A 134 -1.73 -9.20 1.51
C LEU A 134 -2.75 -8.61 0.53
N ILE A 135 -2.97 -9.33 -0.57
CA ILE A 135 -3.96 -8.95 -1.59
C ILE A 135 -4.59 -10.18 -2.20
N THR A 136 -5.89 -10.09 -2.51
CA THR A 136 -6.61 -11.09 -3.28
C THR A 136 -6.52 -10.76 -4.77
N THR A 137 -6.20 -11.74 -5.60
CA THR A 137 -6.16 -11.59 -7.06
C THR A 137 -7.56 -11.69 -7.67
N GLU A 138 -7.71 -11.27 -8.92
CA GLU A 138 -8.95 -11.49 -9.69
C GLU A 138 -9.26 -12.98 -9.90
N ALA A 139 -8.25 -13.85 -9.88
CA ALA A 139 -8.43 -15.29 -9.98
C ALA A 139 -8.89 -15.92 -8.65
N GLY A 140 -8.81 -15.18 -7.54
CA GLY A 140 -9.17 -15.65 -6.20
C GLY A 140 -7.99 -16.14 -5.37
N ASP A 141 -6.75 -15.94 -5.82
CA ASP A 141 -5.55 -16.27 -5.05
C ASP A 141 -5.30 -15.24 -3.96
N LEU A 142 -4.66 -15.65 -2.86
CA LEU A 142 -4.16 -14.74 -1.84
C LEU A 142 -2.64 -14.64 -1.95
N ILE A 143 -2.14 -13.43 -2.24
CA ILE A 143 -0.71 -13.13 -2.24
C ILE A 143 -0.37 -12.48 -0.90
N VAL A 144 0.66 -12.98 -0.22
CA VAL A 144 1.14 -12.47 1.07
C VAL A 144 2.59 -12.01 0.93
N CYS A 145 2.88 -10.82 1.45
CA CYS A 145 4.20 -10.23 1.48
C CYS A 145 4.85 -10.47 2.84
N ASP A 146 6.04 -11.04 2.81
CA ASP A 146 6.88 -11.31 3.96
C ASP A 146 8.14 -10.43 3.84
N ALA A 147 8.47 -9.68 4.88
CA ALA A 147 9.58 -8.74 4.85
C ALA A 147 10.95 -9.42 4.82
N ASN A 148 11.04 -10.63 5.39
CA ASN A 148 12.28 -11.38 5.51
C ASN A 148 12.46 -12.38 4.37
N LYS A 149 11.39 -12.73 3.65
CA LYS A 149 11.46 -13.57 2.46
C LYS A 149 11.49 -12.71 1.20
N VAL A 150 12.63 -12.73 0.51
CA VAL A 150 12.71 -12.25 -0.86
C VAL A 150 11.83 -13.14 -1.74
N ILE A 151 11.01 -12.53 -2.60
CA ILE A 151 10.33 -13.23 -3.70
C ILE A 151 11.43 -13.73 -4.64
N ILE A 152 11.91 -14.95 -4.39
CA ILE A 152 12.82 -15.65 -5.29
C ILE A 152 11.97 -16.31 -6.39
N ASN A 153 12.11 -15.79 -7.61
CA ASN A 153 11.48 -16.30 -8.82
C ASN A 153 12.15 -17.58 -9.30
#